data_AF-A0A954M379-F1
#
_entry.id   AF-A0A954M379-F1
#
_cell.length_a   1.000
_cell.length_b   1.000
_cell.length_c   1.000
_cell.angle_alpha   90.00
_cell.angle_beta   90.00
_cell.angle_gamma   90.00
#
_symmetry.space_group_name_H-M   'P 1'
#
loop_
_entity.id
_entity.type
_entity.pdbx_description
1 polymer ?
#
loop_
_entity_poly.entity_id
_entity_poly.type
_entity_poly.pdbx_seq_one_letter_code
_entity_poly.pdbx_strand_id
1 'polypeptide(L)' 'MAPMNVMDPAPSVDPVEEIRLRVWARQHYVPQEQRSDLHPVILDEMRRRDEELAE' A
#
# COMPACT_ATOMS: atom_id res chain seq x y z
N MET A 1 19.72 23.42 -19.74
CA MET A 1 19.78 22.39 -18.69
C MET A 1 18.35 22.14 -18.24
N ALA A 2 17.72 21.04 -18.67
CA ALA A 2 16.38 20.68 -18.21
C ALA A 2 16.50 20.06 -16.81
N PRO A 3 15.59 20.35 -15.86
CA PRO A 3 15.62 19.67 -14.58
C PRO A 3 15.27 18.20 -14.81
N MET A 4 16.19 17.30 -14.38
CA MET A 4 15.93 15.88 -14.32
C MET A 4 14.67 15.67 -13.49
N ASN A 5 13.66 15.06 -14.09
CA ASN A 5 12.51 14.53 -13.37
C ASN A 5 13.04 13.46 -12.43
N VAL A 6 13.35 13.84 -11.19
CA VAL A 6 13.63 12.92 -10.08
C VAL A 6 12.32 12.18 -9.84
N MET A 7 12.16 11.10 -10.58
CA MET A 7 11.17 10.09 -10.31
C MET A 7 11.62 9.47 -9.00
N ASP A 8 11.05 9.92 -7.89
CA ASP A 8 11.27 9.31 -6.59
C ASP A 8 11.14 7.79 -6.79
N PRO A 9 12.22 7.01 -6.61
CA PRO A 9 12.07 5.57 -6.64
C PRO A 9 11.22 5.26 -5.42
N ALA A 10 9.95 4.95 -5.64
CA ALA A 10 9.12 4.34 -4.62
C ALA A 10 9.97 3.26 -3.95
N PRO A 11 10.04 3.22 -2.61
CA PRO A 11 10.92 2.29 -1.91
C PRO A 11 10.71 0.92 -2.52
N SER A 12 11.75 0.38 -3.14
CA SER A 12 11.67 -0.85 -3.92
C SER A 12 11.44 -1.99 -2.93
N VAL A 13 10.18 -2.25 -2.60
CA VAL A 13 9.77 -3.42 -1.83
C VAL A 13 10.04 -4.62 -2.72
N ASP A 14 10.72 -5.62 -2.18
CA ASP A 14 10.91 -6.89 -2.88
C ASP A 14 9.55 -7.47 -3.29
N PRO A 15 9.36 -7.98 -4.52
CA PRO A 15 8.07 -8.48 -4.97
C PRO A 15 7.45 -9.55 -4.08
N VAL A 16 8.26 -10.42 -3.47
CA VAL A 16 7.77 -11.45 -2.54
C VAL A 16 7.28 -10.80 -1.26
N GLU A 17 8.00 -9.81 -0.76
CA GLU A 17 7.60 -9.05 0.42
C GLU A 17 6.35 -8.23 0.17
N GLU A 18 6.21 -7.61 -1.01
CA GLU A 18 4.99 -6.89 -1.39
C GLU A 18 3.78 -7.84 -1.38
N ILE A 19 3.90 -9.03 -1.98
CA ILE A 19 2.82 -10.04 -1.98
C ILE A 19 2.45 -10.42 -0.54
N ARG A 20 3.43 -10.66 0.33
CA ARG A 20 3.17 -10.99 1.74
C ARG A 20 2.43 -9.86 2.46
N LEU A 21 2.86 -8.62 2.27
CA LEU A 21 2.22 -7.44 2.86
C LEU A 21 0.78 -7.28 2.38
N ARG A 22 0.51 -7.51 1.09
CA ARG A 22 -0.85 -7.48 0.53
C ARG A 22 -1.73 -8.58 1.09
N VAL A 23 -1.21 -9.81 1.20
CA VAL A 23 -1.95 -10.93 1.83
C VAL A 23 -2.26 -10.62 3.29
N TRP A 24 -1.27 -10.12 4.04
CA TRP A 24 -1.47 -9.72 5.43
C TRP A 24 -2.52 -8.62 5.56
N ALA A 25 -2.48 -7.60 4.69
CA ALA A 25 -3.45 -6.50 4.67
C ALA A 25 -4.89 -6.99 4.47
N ARG A 26 -5.11 -7.97 3.58
CA ARG A 26 -6.44 -8.56 3.39
C ARG A 26 -6.90 -9.39 4.58
N GLN A 27 -6.00 -10.09 5.26
CA GLN A 27 -6.31 -10.90 6.45
C GLN A 27 -6.57 -10.05 7.71
N HIS A 28 -5.85 -8.94 7.85
CA HIS A 28 -5.88 -8.04 8.99
C HIS A 28 -6.49 -6.68 8.64
N TYR A 29 -7.48 -6.69 7.74
CA TYR A 29 -8.14 -5.47 7.31
C TYR A 29 -8.72 -4.69 8.48
N VAL A 30 -8.42 -3.39 8.52
CA VAL A 30 -9.03 -2.44 9.47
C VAL A 30 -9.58 -1.22 8.70
N PRO A 31 -10.68 -0.61 9.18
CA PRO A 31 -11.21 0.63 8.63
C PRO A 31 -10.19 1.78 8.68
N GLN A 32 -10.34 2.77 7.80
CA GLN A 32 -9.41 3.91 7.68
C GLN A 32 -9.11 4.60 9.02
N GLU A 33 -10.11 4.74 9.89
CA GLU A 33 -10.01 5.39 11.21
C GLU A 33 -9.03 4.68 12.17
N GLN A 34 -8.75 3.40 11.93
CA GLN A 34 -7.90 2.56 12.79
C GLN A 34 -6.51 2.32 12.17
N ARG A 35 -6.21 2.87 10.99
CA ARG A 35 -4.91 2.73 10.33
C ARG A 35 -3.93 3.74 10.91
N SER A 36 -2.94 3.26 11.65
CA SER A 36 -1.79 4.07 12.08
C SER A 36 -0.50 3.27 11.92
N ASP A 37 0.55 3.93 11.41
CA ASP A 37 1.91 3.38 11.26
C ASP A 37 2.04 2.06 10.46
N LEU A 38 1.11 1.80 9.54
CA LEU A 38 1.16 0.64 8.64
C LEU A 38 2.03 0.90 7.41
N HIS A 39 2.57 -0.17 6.85
CA HIS A 39 3.38 -0.11 5.63
C HIS A 39 2.57 0.43 4.43
N PRO A 40 3.15 1.25 3.53
CA PRO A 40 2.42 1.83 2.38
C PRO A 40 1.70 0.81 1.49
N VAL A 41 2.30 -0.36 1.26
CA VAL A 41 1.67 -1.49 0.54
C VAL A 41 0.41 -1.98 1.24
N ILE A 42 0.43 -2.07 2.58
CA ILE A 42 -0.73 -2.48 3.38
C ILE A 42 -1.83 -1.43 3.25
N LEU A 43 -1.48 -0.14 3.37
CA LEU A 43 -2.41 0.97 3.24
C LEU A 43 -3.08 1.00 1.85
N ASP A 44 -2.30 0.80 0.78
CA ASP A 44 -2.81 0.73 -0.59
C ASP A 44 -3.77 -0.46 -0.78
N GLU A 45 -3.41 -1.64 -0.25
CA GLU A 45 -4.26 -2.82 -0.34
C GLU A 45 -5.57 -2.68 0.46
N MET A 46 -5.49 -2.11 1.67
CA MET A 46 -6.70 -1.84 2.47
C MET A 46 -7.60 -0.80 1.80
N ARG A 47 -7.04 0.21 1.13
CA ARG A 47 -7.84 1.17 0.33
C ARG A 47 -8.57 0.50 -0.81
N ARG A 48 -7.92 -0.40 -1.56
CA ARG A 48 -8.61 -1.18 -2.62
C ARG A 48 -9.75 -2.00 -2.05
N ARG A 49 -9.55 -2.59 -0.86
CA ARG A 49 -10.61 -3.33 -0.17
C ARG A 49 -11.76 -2.42 0.30
N ASP A 50 -11.48 -1.17 0.68
CA ASP A 50 -12.54 -0.19 0.97
C ASP A 50 -13.40 0.07 -0.27
N GLU A 51 -12.77 0.24 -1.44
CA GLU A 51 -13.45 0.44 -2.73
C GLU A 51 -14.30 -0.79 -3.12
N GLU A 52 -13.76 -2.01 -2.95
CA GLU A 52 -14.47 -3.28 -3.17
C GLU A 52 -15.72 -3.42 -2.28
N LEU A 53 -15.72 -2.85 -1.06
CA LEU A 53 -16.85 -2.90 -0.13
C LEU A 53 -17.88 -1.79 -0.35
N ALA A 54 -17.51 -0.74 -1.08
CA ALA A 54 -18.38 0.38 -1.41
C ALA A 54 -19.18 0.17 -2.71
N GLU A 55 -18.81 -0.84 -3.50
CA GLU A 55 -19.54 -1.34 -4.67
C GLU A 55 -20.69 -2.30 -4.26
#